data_AF-A0A8S3ER61-F1
#
_entry.id   AF-A0A8S3ER61-F1
#
_cell.length_a   1.000
_cell.length_b   1.000
_cell.length_c   1.000
_cell.angle_alpha   90.00
_cell.angle_beta   90.00
_cell.angle_gamma   90.00
#
_symmetry.space_group_name_H-M   'P 1'
#
loop_
_entity.id
_entity.type
_entity.pdbx_description
1 polymer ?
#
loop_
_entity_poly.entity_id
_entity_poly.type
_entity_poly.pdbx_seq_one_letter_code
_entity_poly.pdbx_strand_id
1 'polypeptide(L)'
;KEKQYLPSPNKSILITRWKPFIPIIEANDRPSAIIEFVANVFSYKSNDDVQSVEWYLNFANSNLFAYYAGHLLAQDELQVLECVELDGVRQYFTRAINTVASRTVDSDAHTNRLVPTPILISNTERVINLDTKEIYGNGFAHAILAQLRNAFQSNDLPQIVNLIATEASIHGEDCYTDDQISYILTSCYTIFKAAQILAHKTHAMNLHTSRSSDRNSNH
;
A
#
# COMPACT_ATOMS: atom_id res chain seq x y z
N LYS A 1 -25.44 -16.87 8.58
CA LYS A 1 -24.26 -17.63 8.10
C LYS A 1 -23.13 -16.63 7.98
N GLU A 2 -22.04 -16.82 8.71
CA GLU A 2 -20.84 -15.97 8.56
C GLU A 2 -20.30 -16.20 7.13
N LYS A 3 -20.21 -15.12 6.33
CA LYS A 3 -19.55 -15.17 5.03
C LYS A 3 -18.05 -15.26 5.31
N GLN A 4 -17.43 -16.38 4.95
CA GLN A 4 -15.98 -16.53 5.00
C GLN A 4 -15.39 -15.88 3.74
N TYR A 5 -14.36 -15.05 3.91
CA TYR A 5 -13.60 -14.52 2.77
C TYR A 5 -12.86 -15.67 2.07
N LEU A 6 -13.02 -15.73 0.75
CA LEU A 6 -12.25 -16.60 -0.13
C LEU A 6 -11.65 -15.71 -1.22
N PRO A 7 -10.30 -15.68 -1.37
CA PRO A 7 -9.67 -14.94 -2.46
C PRO A 7 -10.18 -15.39 -3.82
N SER A 8 -10.18 -14.48 -4.80
CA SER A 8 -10.53 -14.85 -6.17
C SER A 8 -9.64 -16.01 -6.68
N PRO A 9 -10.20 -16.99 -7.41
CA PRO A 9 -9.47 -18.18 -7.83
C PRO A 9 -8.33 -17.84 -8.79
N ASN A 10 -7.23 -18.61 -8.72
CA ASN A 10 -6.02 -18.46 -9.54
C ASN A 10 -5.36 -17.07 -9.45
N LYS A 11 -5.68 -16.30 -8.41
CA LYS A 11 -5.08 -15.01 -8.14
C LYS A 11 -3.66 -15.17 -7.62
N SER A 12 -2.78 -14.27 -8.06
CA SER A 12 -1.44 -14.11 -7.52
C SER A 12 -1.24 -12.68 -7.04
N ILE A 13 -0.49 -12.53 -5.96
CA ILE A 13 -0.04 -11.24 -5.44
C ILE A 13 1.42 -11.09 -5.90
N LEU A 14 1.74 -9.97 -6.53
CA LEU A 14 3.12 -9.64 -6.89
C LEU A 14 3.71 -8.73 -5.83
N ILE A 15 4.84 -9.14 -5.26
CA ILE A 15 5.59 -8.37 -4.27
C ILE A 15 6.96 -8.06 -4.86
N THR A 16 7.33 -6.78 -4.88
CA THR A 16 8.65 -6.33 -5.34
C THR A 16 9.25 -5.35 -4.35
N ARG A 17 10.57 -5.42 -4.15
CA ARG A 17 11.32 -4.47 -3.31
C ARG A 17 12.34 -3.75 -4.18
N TRP A 18 12.39 -2.44 -4.08
CA TRP A 18 13.21 -1.61 -4.96
C TRP A 18 14.38 -1.00 -4.20
N LYS A 19 15.53 -0.94 -4.85
CA LYS A 19 16.65 -0.09 -4.41
C LYS A 19 16.36 1.35 -4.83
N PRO A 20 16.92 2.36 -4.12
CA PRO A 20 16.74 3.74 -4.50
C PRO A 20 17.22 3.98 -5.94
N PHE A 21 16.41 4.70 -6.72
CA PHE A 21 16.87 5.26 -7.97
C PHE A 21 17.53 6.61 -7.71
N ILE A 22 18.55 6.94 -8.49
CA ILE A 22 19.11 8.29 -8.52
C ILE A 22 18.13 9.15 -9.33
N PRO A 23 17.54 10.22 -8.76
CA PRO A 23 16.67 11.11 -9.51
C PRO A 23 17.46 11.76 -10.64
N ILE A 24 17.12 11.43 -11.89
CA ILE A 24 17.62 12.16 -13.05
C ILE A 24 16.60 13.25 -13.34
N ILE A 25 16.93 14.48 -12.94
CA ILE A 25 16.14 15.65 -13.31
C ILE A 25 16.55 16.02 -14.74
N GLU A 26 15.89 15.41 -15.71
CA GLU A 26 15.96 15.90 -17.09
C GLU A 26 15.20 17.22 -17.15
N ALA A 27 15.85 18.26 -17.69
CA ALA A 27 15.19 19.51 -18.05
C ALA A 27 14.27 19.25 -19.26
N ASN A 28 13.13 18.59 -19.03
CA ASN A 28 12.10 18.39 -20.04
C ASN A 28 11.08 19.52 -19.93
N ASP A 29 10.88 20.27 -21.01
CA ASP A 29 9.95 21.41 -21.11
C ASP A 29 8.45 21.04 -21.07
N ARG A 30 8.12 19.79 -20.74
CA ARG A 30 6.72 19.32 -20.66
C ARG A 30 6.50 18.44 -19.44
N PRO A 31 5.87 18.95 -18.37
CA PRO A 31 5.35 18.08 -17.33
C PRO A 31 4.15 17.30 -17.93
N SER A 32 4.33 16.00 -18.14
CA SER A 32 3.22 15.09 -18.47
C SER A 32 2.41 14.67 -17.23
N ALA A 33 2.89 15.02 -16.04
CA ALA A 33 2.22 14.70 -14.78
C ALA A 33 1.15 15.76 -14.48
N ILE A 34 -0.08 15.28 -14.30
CA ILE A 34 -1.19 16.09 -13.77
C ILE A 34 -1.21 15.88 -12.26
N ILE A 35 -1.16 16.97 -11.50
CA ILE A 35 -1.25 16.94 -10.04
C ILE A 35 -2.60 17.52 -9.66
N GLU A 36 -3.38 16.75 -8.92
CA GLU A 36 -4.67 17.16 -8.37
C GLU A 36 -4.59 17.14 -6.85
N PHE A 37 -4.98 18.24 -6.22
CA PHE A 37 -5.13 18.31 -4.77
C PHE A 37 -6.61 18.08 -4.42
N VAL A 38 -6.87 17.02 -3.66
CA VAL A 38 -8.20 16.69 -3.17
C VAL A 38 -8.20 16.91 -1.65
N ALA A 39 -8.91 17.93 -1.19
CA ALA A 39 -9.05 18.27 0.23
C ALA A 39 -10.02 17.31 0.96
N ASN A 40 -9.68 16.03 1.01
CA ASN A 40 -10.49 15.01 1.66
C ASN A 40 -9.62 13.95 2.35
N VAL A 41 -10.25 13.11 3.17
CA VAL A 41 -9.60 11.95 3.78
C VAL A 41 -9.19 10.97 2.66
N PHE A 42 -8.07 10.28 2.84
CA PHE A 42 -7.58 9.26 1.92
C PHE A 42 -8.70 8.27 1.58
N SER A 43 -8.92 8.03 0.28
CA SER A 43 -9.94 7.12 -0.21
C SER A 43 -9.41 6.35 -1.42
N TYR A 44 -10.00 5.18 -1.66
CA TYR A 44 -9.79 4.46 -2.89
C TYR A 44 -10.77 4.98 -3.93
N LYS A 45 -10.29 5.25 -5.14
CA LYS A 45 -11.12 5.63 -6.28
C LYS A 45 -11.83 4.40 -6.83
N SER A 46 -13.04 4.59 -7.35
CA SER A 46 -13.74 3.56 -8.10
C SER A 46 -12.96 3.24 -9.37
N ASN A 47 -12.82 1.95 -9.67
CA ASN A 47 -11.95 1.45 -10.73
C ASN A 47 -12.62 1.60 -12.13
N ASP A 48 -13.09 2.81 -12.44
CA ASP A 48 -13.94 3.09 -13.60
C ASP A 48 -13.15 3.17 -14.91
N ASP A 49 -11.83 3.41 -14.83
CA ASP A 49 -10.93 3.43 -15.98
C ASP A 49 -10.13 2.13 -16.11
N VAL A 50 -10.64 1.26 -16.98
CA VAL A 50 -10.07 -0.06 -17.30
C VAL A 50 -8.69 0.02 -17.97
N GLN A 51 -8.22 1.21 -18.40
CA GLN A 51 -6.90 1.39 -19.02
C GLN A 51 -5.83 1.90 -18.05
N SER A 52 -6.22 2.27 -16.83
CA SER A 52 -5.30 2.82 -15.83
C SER A 52 -4.93 1.79 -14.77
N VAL A 53 -3.82 2.05 -14.07
CA VAL A 53 -3.44 1.32 -12.85
C VAL A 53 -3.26 2.31 -11.74
N GLU A 54 -4.04 2.15 -10.69
CA GLU A 54 -3.96 2.97 -9.51
C GLU A 54 -3.07 2.32 -8.45
N TRP A 55 -2.18 3.15 -7.88
CA TRP A 55 -1.29 2.78 -6.80
C TRP A 55 -1.57 3.66 -5.60
N TYR A 56 -1.75 3.02 -4.45
CA TYR A 56 -2.13 3.65 -3.20
C TYR A 56 -0.95 3.66 -2.25
N LEU A 57 -0.65 4.82 -1.68
CA LEU A 57 0.45 4.95 -0.74
C LEU A 57 0.07 4.36 0.62
N ASN A 58 0.98 3.57 1.17
CA ASN A 58 0.95 3.05 2.52
C ASN A 58 2.18 3.60 3.25
N PHE A 59 1.95 4.45 4.26
CA PHE A 59 3.01 4.90 5.15
C PHE A 59 3.34 3.82 6.17
N ALA A 60 4.17 2.88 5.73
CA ALA A 60 4.55 1.70 6.47
C ALA A 60 5.54 2.02 7.61
N ASN A 61 5.59 1.14 8.60
CA ASN A 61 6.79 1.04 9.43
C ASN A 61 8.01 0.53 8.61
N SER A 62 9.23 0.84 9.06
CA SER A 62 10.47 0.23 8.54
C SER A 62 10.39 -1.30 8.38
N ASN A 63 9.62 -1.99 9.22
CA ASN A 63 9.28 -3.41 9.07
C ASN A 63 7.81 -3.56 8.64
N LEU A 64 7.59 -3.87 7.36
CA LEU A 64 6.27 -3.83 6.74
C LEU A 64 5.24 -4.71 7.47
N PHE A 65 4.08 -4.10 7.79
CA PHE A 65 2.96 -4.73 8.50
C PHE A 65 3.36 -5.38 9.84
N ALA A 66 4.36 -4.84 10.54
CA ALA A 66 4.81 -5.45 11.80
C ALA A 66 3.79 -5.33 12.94
N TYR A 67 2.90 -4.33 12.88
CA TYR A 67 2.04 -3.95 14.01
C TYR A 67 0.53 -4.06 13.74
N TYR A 68 0.12 -4.67 12.61
CA TYR A 68 -1.30 -4.84 12.25
C TYR A 68 -2.16 -5.59 13.28
N ALA A 69 -1.55 -6.46 14.10
CA ALA A 69 -2.22 -7.16 15.19
C ALA A 69 -2.19 -6.39 16.53
N GLY A 70 -1.73 -5.14 16.51
CA GLY A 70 -1.64 -4.26 17.66
C GLY A 70 -2.97 -3.58 18.02
N HIS A 71 -2.91 -2.69 19.01
CA HIS A 71 -4.08 -1.97 19.52
C HIS A 71 -4.30 -0.61 18.85
N LEU A 72 -3.41 -0.18 17.96
CA LEU A 72 -3.51 1.08 17.23
C LEU A 72 -3.97 0.81 15.80
N LEU A 73 -4.74 1.75 15.26
CA LEU A 73 -5.18 1.72 13.87
C LEU A 73 -4.65 2.94 13.13
N ALA A 74 -3.40 2.88 12.66
CA ALA A 74 -2.90 3.87 11.70
C ALA A 74 -3.26 3.42 10.27
N GLN A 75 -2.80 4.18 9.29
CA GLN A 75 -3.04 3.85 7.88
C GLN A 75 -2.48 2.46 7.53
N ASP A 76 -1.30 2.10 8.05
CA ASP A 76 -0.69 0.80 7.77
C ASP A 76 -1.58 -0.36 8.23
N GLU A 77 -2.03 -0.30 9.48
CA GLU A 77 -2.90 -1.32 10.07
C GLU A 77 -4.30 -1.34 9.43
N LEU A 78 -4.85 -0.16 9.09
CA LEU A 78 -6.13 -0.07 8.37
C LEU A 78 -6.07 -0.78 7.03
N GLN A 79 -5.00 -0.60 6.25
CA GLN A 79 -4.91 -1.23 4.93
C GLN A 79 -4.78 -2.75 5.01
N VAL A 80 -4.13 -3.28 6.05
CA VAL A 80 -4.11 -4.73 6.34
C VAL A 80 -5.50 -5.26 6.72
N LEU A 81 -6.25 -4.51 7.53
CA LEU A 81 -7.62 -4.86 7.89
C LEU A 81 -8.54 -4.87 6.64
N GLU A 82 -8.41 -3.87 5.79
CA GLU A 82 -9.21 -3.72 4.57
C GLU A 82 -8.88 -4.79 3.53
N CYS A 83 -7.60 -5.17 3.42
CA CYS A 83 -7.06 -6.15 2.49
C CYS A 83 -6.46 -7.35 3.25
N VAL A 84 -7.32 -8.27 3.70
CA VAL A 84 -6.96 -9.41 4.57
C VAL A 84 -5.76 -10.24 4.05
N GLU A 85 -5.55 -10.27 2.73
CA GLU A 85 -4.43 -10.96 2.11
C GLU A 85 -3.05 -10.41 2.51
N LEU A 86 -2.97 -9.16 3.00
CA LEU A 86 -1.74 -8.54 3.47
C LEU A 86 -1.21 -9.18 4.77
N ASP A 87 -2.07 -9.81 5.57
CA ASP A 87 -1.61 -10.70 6.65
C ASP A 87 -0.80 -11.88 6.08
N GLY A 88 -1.29 -12.49 5.00
CA GLY A 88 -0.56 -13.53 4.27
C GLY A 88 0.80 -13.04 3.76
N VAL A 89 0.88 -11.79 3.29
CA VAL A 89 2.14 -11.13 2.88
C VAL A 89 3.08 -10.97 4.08
N ARG A 90 2.58 -10.55 5.24
CA ARG A 90 3.37 -10.47 6.47
C ARG A 90 3.93 -11.84 6.85
N GLN A 91 3.10 -12.88 6.80
CA GLN A 91 3.51 -14.24 7.13
C GLN A 91 4.52 -14.80 6.12
N TYR A 92 4.42 -14.41 4.85
CA TYR A 92 5.44 -14.71 3.85
C TYR A 92 6.79 -14.12 4.27
N PHE A 93 6.84 -12.85 4.68
CA PHE A 93 8.09 -12.23 5.12
C PHE A 93 8.70 -12.82 6.40
N THR A 94 7.86 -13.23 7.36
CA THR A 94 8.35 -13.78 8.64
C THR A 94 8.84 -15.22 8.51
N ARG A 95 8.30 -15.99 7.54
CA ARG A 95 8.62 -17.41 7.34
C ARG A 95 9.60 -17.66 6.21
N ALA A 96 9.65 -16.80 5.18
CA ALA A 96 10.50 -17.00 4.03
C ALA A 96 11.97 -16.72 4.40
N ILE A 97 12.78 -17.76 4.39
CA ILE A 97 14.23 -17.65 4.39
C ILE A 97 14.65 -17.16 2.99
N ASN A 98 14.83 -15.84 2.84
CA ASN A 98 15.70 -15.18 1.85
C ASN A 98 15.28 -15.05 0.36
N THR A 99 14.16 -14.39 0.02
CA THR A 99 13.96 -13.88 -1.36
C THR A 99 13.69 -12.38 -1.44
N VAL A 100 12.84 -11.84 -0.56
CA VAL A 100 12.52 -10.40 -0.49
C VAL A 100 12.46 -9.99 0.98
N ALA A 101 13.25 -8.99 1.38
CA ALA A 101 13.24 -8.47 2.74
C ALA A 101 11.96 -7.65 3.02
N SER A 102 11.47 -7.68 4.26
CA SER A 102 10.29 -6.89 4.69
C SER A 102 10.58 -5.42 4.96
N ARG A 103 11.84 -5.01 4.82
CA ARG A 103 12.26 -3.67 5.21
C ARG A 103 11.97 -2.65 4.13
N THR A 104 11.24 -1.60 4.49
CA THR A 104 10.94 -0.44 3.64
C THR A 104 12.05 0.60 3.67
N VAL A 105 13.01 0.46 4.58
CA VAL A 105 14.26 1.22 4.66
C VAL A 105 15.42 0.28 4.99
N ASP A 106 16.55 0.49 4.31
CA ASP A 106 17.78 -0.27 4.51
C ASP A 106 19.00 0.64 4.67
N SER A 107 20.14 0.05 5.03
CA SER A 107 21.42 0.75 5.00
C SER A 107 22.11 0.52 3.66
N ASP A 108 22.60 1.59 3.03
CA ASP A 108 23.45 1.48 1.86
C ASP A 108 24.80 0.86 2.26
N ALA A 109 25.20 -0.21 1.55
CA ALA A 109 26.37 -1.01 1.90
C ALA A 109 27.71 -0.25 1.82
N HIS A 110 27.77 0.87 1.09
CA HIS A 110 29.01 1.62 0.90
C HIS A 110 29.12 2.81 1.86
N THR A 111 27.99 3.48 2.12
CA THR A 111 27.94 4.71 2.89
C THR A 111 27.40 4.53 4.31
N ASN A 112 26.81 3.37 4.62
CA ASN A 112 26.04 3.08 5.82
C ASN A 112 24.85 4.05 6.08
N ARG A 113 24.52 4.91 5.11
CA ARG A 113 23.39 5.83 5.20
C ARG A 113 22.08 5.07 5.00
N LEU A 114 21.01 5.55 5.62
CA LEU A 114 19.68 5.01 5.39
C LEU A 114 19.22 5.37 3.97
N VAL A 115 18.64 4.39 3.28
CA VAL A 115 18.08 4.55 1.94
C VAL A 115 16.67 3.96 1.88
N PRO A 116 15.76 4.59 1.12
CA PRO A 116 14.41 4.06 0.96
C PRO A 116 14.47 2.79 0.11
N THR A 117 13.80 1.75 0.58
CA THR A 117 13.65 0.49 -0.15
C THR A 117 12.17 0.11 -0.23
N PRO A 118 11.36 0.86 -0.98
CA PRO A 118 9.92 0.68 -0.97
C PRO A 118 9.53 -0.70 -1.48
N ILE A 119 8.42 -1.20 -0.95
CA ILE A 119 7.85 -2.49 -1.31
C ILE A 119 6.53 -2.23 -2.04
N LEU A 120 6.44 -2.69 -3.29
CA LEU A 120 5.23 -2.59 -4.10
C LEU A 120 4.51 -3.92 -4.07
N ILE A 121 3.21 -3.87 -3.76
CA ILE A 121 2.31 -5.02 -3.67
C ILE A 121 1.19 -4.81 -4.67
N SER A 122 1.08 -5.68 -5.66
CA SER A 122 0.04 -5.59 -6.69
C SER A 122 -1.04 -6.63 -6.49
N ASN A 123 -2.25 -6.30 -6.96
CA ASN A 123 -3.36 -7.22 -7.12
C ASN A 123 -3.80 -7.82 -5.77
N THR A 124 -4.07 -6.97 -4.77
CA THR A 124 -4.70 -7.36 -3.49
C THR A 124 -6.18 -7.04 -3.50
N GLU A 125 -6.97 -7.76 -2.72
CA GLU A 125 -8.41 -7.57 -2.61
C GLU A 125 -8.77 -6.81 -1.35
N ARG A 126 -9.38 -5.65 -1.54
CA ARG A 126 -10.06 -4.89 -0.49
C ARG A 126 -11.49 -5.37 -0.34
N VAL A 127 -11.75 -6.05 0.77
CA VAL A 127 -13.05 -6.68 1.09
C VAL A 127 -13.75 -6.04 2.26
N ILE A 128 -13.04 -5.20 3.02
CA ILE A 128 -13.57 -4.49 4.17
C ILE A 128 -13.40 -2.99 3.92
N ASN A 129 -14.40 -2.24 4.36
CA ASN A 129 -14.35 -0.80 4.53
C ASN A 129 -14.62 -0.49 6.00
N LEU A 130 -13.78 0.35 6.61
CA LEU A 130 -13.94 0.77 7.99
C LEU A 130 -14.02 2.29 8.04
N ASP A 131 -15.14 2.86 8.51
CA ASP A 131 -15.24 4.29 8.77
C ASP A 131 -14.39 4.64 10.01
N THR A 132 -13.26 5.32 9.78
CA THR A 132 -12.29 5.61 10.84
C THR A 132 -12.55 6.92 11.58
N LYS A 133 -13.59 7.70 11.25
CA LYS A 133 -13.81 9.04 11.85
C LYS A 133 -13.74 9.05 13.37
N GLU A 134 -14.32 8.04 14.01
CA GLU A 134 -14.41 7.94 15.47
C GLU A 134 -13.41 6.96 16.09
N ILE A 135 -12.68 6.19 15.27
CA ILE A 135 -11.87 5.05 15.73
C ILE A 135 -10.44 5.04 15.18
N TYR A 136 -9.95 6.13 14.59
CA TYR A 136 -8.58 6.20 14.10
C TYR A 136 -7.54 6.29 15.23
N GLY A 137 -6.36 5.71 15.01
CA GLY A 137 -5.23 5.76 15.93
C GLY A 137 -5.56 5.17 17.31
N ASN A 138 -5.39 5.97 18.37
CA ASN A 138 -5.73 5.59 19.73
C ASN A 138 -7.24 5.42 19.96
N GLY A 139 -8.09 5.97 19.09
CA GLY A 139 -9.54 5.78 19.16
C GLY A 139 -9.91 4.30 19.04
N PHE A 140 -9.18 3.55 18.20
CA PHE A 140 -9.39 2.11 18.01
C PHE A 140 -9.19 1.31 19.30
N ALA A 141 -8.15 1.63 20.07
CA ALA A 141 -7.82 0.94 21.31
C ALA A 141 -8.95 1.03 22.37
N HIS A 142 -9.77 2.07 22.30
CA HIS A 142 -10.85 2.35 23.24
C HIS A 142 -12.24 2.09 22.67
N ALA A 143 -12.34 1.72 21.38
CA ALA A 143 -13.61 1.52 20.71
C ALA A 143 -14.35 0.31 21.27
N ILE A 144 -15.63 0.48 21.59
CA ILE A 144 -16.49 -0.64 21.98
C ILE A 144 -16.94 -1.41 20.74
N LEU A 145 -17.26 -2.70 20.91
CA LEU A 145 -17.69 -3.57 19.80
C LEU A 145 -18.86 -3.01 18.98
N ALA A 146 -19.77 -2.27 19.61
CA ALA A 146 -20.88 -1.62 18.90
C ALA A 146 -20.39 -0.54 17.92
N GLN A 147 -19.40 0.27 18.31
CA GLN A 147 -18.79 1.27 17.43
C GLN A 147 -18.07 0.61 16.25
N LEU A 148 -17.29 -0.45 16.53
CA LEU A 148 -16.59 -1.20 15.48
C LEU A 148 -17.57 -1.83 14.48
N ARG A 149 -18.65 -2.43 14.97
CA ARG A 149 -19.70 -3.01 14.09
C ARG A 149 -20.39 -1.96 13.23
N ASN A 150 -20.62 -0.76 13.76
CA ASN A 150 -21.24 0.33 13.02
C ASN A 150 -20.28 0.94 11.98
N ALA A 151 -18.98 0.98 12.27
CA ALA A 151 -17.96 1.46 11.35
C ALA A 151 -17.62 0.45 10.24
N PHE A 152 -17.87 -0.84 10.48
CA PHE A 152 -17.52 -1.93 9.58
C PHE A 152 -18.55 -2.13 8.47
N GLN A 153 -18.04 -2.20 7.25
CA GLN A 153 -18.81 -2.60 6.08
C GLN A 153 -18.03 -3.65 5.27
N SER A 154 -18.67 -4.77 4.99
CA SER A 154 -18.14 -5.74 4.02
C SER A 154 -18.48 -5.29 2.60
N ASN A 155 -17.53 -5.43 1.68
CA ASN A 155 -17.77 -5.25 0.26
C ASN A 155 -18.33 -6.56 -0.31
N ASP A 156 -19.42 -6.49 -1.09
CA ASP A 156 -19.98 -7.68 -1.75
C ASP A 156 -19.09 -8.15 -2.92
N LEU A 157 -18.43 -7.21 -3.60
CA LEU A 157 -17.41 -7.47 -4.60
C LEU A 157 -16.07 -6.92 -4.09
N PRO A 158 -15.00 -7.74 -4.06
CA PRO A 158 -13.67 -7.25 -3.72
C PRO A 158 -13.22 -6.15 -4.69
N GLN A 159 -12.68 -5.05 -4.15
CA GLN A 159 -12.00 -4.04 -4.94
C GLN A 159 -10.53 -4.42 -5.09
N ILE A 160 -10.00 -4.44 -6.31
CA ILE A 160 -8.56 -4.67 -6.51
C ILE A 160 -7.78 -3.41 -6.14
N VAL A 161 -6.75 -3.58 -5.30
CA VAL A 161 -5.89 -2.53 -4.79
C VAL A 161 -4.42 -2.88 -5.08
N ASN A 162 -3.62 -1.86 -5.37
CA ASN A 162 -2.16 -1.97 -5.48
C ASN A 162 -1.55 -0.97 -4.50
N LEU A 163 -0.58 -1.42 -3.70
CA LEU A 163 0.02 -0.63 -2.64
C LEU A 163 1.48 -0.31 -2.92
N ILE A 164 1.88 0.90 -2.57
CA ILE A 164 3.26 1.32 -2.44
C ILE A 164 3.52 1.48 -0.94
N ALA A 165 4.24 0.54 -0.34
CA ALA A 165 4.66 0.65 1.05
C ALA A 165 6.03 1.34 1.15
N THR A 166 6.05 2.48 1.83
CA THR A 166 7.27 3.25 2.11
C THR A 166 7.23 3.79 3.52
N GLU A 167 8.38 3.87 4.18
CA GLU A 167 8.46 4.56 5.45
C GLU A 167 8.31 6.07 5.23
N ALA A 168 7.47 6.71 6.04
CA ALA A 168 7.38 8.16 6.07
C ALA A 168 8.71 8.73 6.59
N SER A 169 9.12 9.89 6.07
CA SER A 169 10.33 10.54 6.59
C SER A 169 10.14 10.95 8.05
N ILE A 170 11.25 11.04 8.78
CA ILE A 170 11.27 11.31 10.22
C ILE A 170 10.57 12.65 10.50
N HIS A 171 9.66 12.67 11.47
CA HIS A 171 8.92 13.85 11.89
C HIS A 171 9.74 14.64 12.90
N GLY A 172 9.71 15.98 12.80
CA GLY A 172 10.33 16.92 13.73
C GLY A 172 9.80 18.33 13.50
N GLU A 173 10.00 19.23 14.46
CA GLU A 173 9.55 20.63 14.39
C GLU A 173 10.58 21.57 13.74
N ASP A 174 11.73 21.03 13.31
CA ASP A 174 12.86 21.78 12.76
C ASP A 174 12.86 21.85 11.22
N CYS A 175 13.71 22.73 10.68
CA CYS A 175 13.97 22.83 9.24
C CYS A 175 14.57 21.52 8.69
N TYR A 176 14.17 21.14 7.47
CA TYR A 176 14.79 20.02 6.76
C TYR A 176 16.24 20.32 6.41
N THR A 177 17.13 19.37 6.71
CA THR A 177 18.51 19.33 6.22
C THR A 177 18.57 18.89 4.75
N ASP A 178 19.67 19.18 4.06
CA ASP A 178 19.89 18.74 2.68
C ASP A 178 19.82 17.21 2.52
N ASP A 179 20.32 16.46 3.51
CA ASP A 179 20.26 15.00 3.52
C ASP A 179 18.79 14.52 3.66
N GLN A 180 17.97 15.18 4.49
CA GLN A 180 16.54 14.85 4.62
C GLN A 180 15.77 15.20 3.35
N ILE A 181 16.01 16.37 2.74
CA ILE A 181 15.40 16.74 1.46
C ILE A 181 15.77 15.72 0.39
N SER A 182 17.04 15.36 0.30
CA SER A 182 17.54 14.36 -0.66
C SER A 182 16.86 13.01 -0.43
N TYR A 183 16.74 12.56 0.83
CA TYR A 183 16.06 11.32 1.17
C TYR A 183 14.59 11.33 0.75
N ILE A 184 13.85 12.41 1.04
CA ILE A 184 12.45 12.56 0.65
C ILE A 184 12.30 12.50 -0.87
N LEU A 185 13.13 13.25 -1.61
CA LEU A 185 13.07 13.30 -3.07
C LEU A 185 13.44 11.95 -3.70
N THR A 186 14.48 11.29 -3.20
CA THR A 186 14.86 9.93 -3.63
C THR A 186 13.75 8.93 -3.33
N SER A 187 13.10 9.02 -2.17
CA SER A 187 11.98 8.15 -1.80
C SER A 187 10.81 8.33 -2.77
N CYS A 188 10.36 9.57 -2.96
CA CYS A 188 9.28 9.92 -3.89
C CYS A 188 9.60 9.48 -5.33
N TYR A 189 10.77 9.81 -5.84
CA TYR A 189 11.17 9.42 -7.19
C TYR A 189 11.20 7.89 -7.33
N THR A 190 11.72 7.18 -6.33
CA THR A 190 11.83 5.72 -6.36
C THR A 190 10.46 5.06 -6.40
N ILE A 191 9.52 5.49 -5.57
CA ILE A 191 8.18 4.89 -5.53
C ILE A 191 7.42 5.11 -6.85
N PHE A 192 7.45 6.32 -7.41
CA PHE A 192 6.73 6.63 -8.63
C PHE A 192 7.38 5.95 -9.84
N LYS A 193 8.72 5.89 -9.88
CA LYS A 193 9.42 5.19 -10.96
C LYS A 193 9.17 3.69 -10.93
N ALA A 194 9.19 3.07 -9.74
CA ALA A 194 8.87 1.66 -9.57
C ALA A 194 7.43 1.34 -10.02
N ALA A 195 6.45 2.15 -9.59
CA ALA A 195 5.06 2.01 -9.98
C ALA A 195 4.88 2.15 -11.50
N GLN A 196 5.56 3.12 -12.12
CA GLN A 196 5.57 3.29 -13.58
C GLN A 196 6.13 2.05 -14.30
N ILE A 197 7.26 1.49 -13.85
CA ILE A 197 7.87 0.30 -14.45
C ILE A 197 6.93 -0.92 -14.34
N LEU A 198 6.20 -1.04 -13.22
CA LEU A 198 5.29 -2.16 -12.97
C LEU A 198 3.89 -1.99 -13.57
N ALA A 199 3.56 -0.82 -14.13
CA ALA A 199 2.20 -0.48 -14.55
C ALA A 199 1.60 -1.54 -15.50
N HIS A 200 2.29 -1.90 -16.58
CA HIS A 200 1.78 -2.88 -17.55
C HIS A 200 1.55 -4.27 -16.93
N LYS A 201 2.50 -4.76 -16.11
CA LYS A 201 2.36 -6.07 -15.45
C LYS A 201 1.20 -6.07 -14.45
N THR A 202 1.08 -4.99 -13.69
CA THR A 202 0.01 -4.81 -12.69
C THR A 202 -1.36 -4.74 -13.36
N HIS A 203 -1.46 -4.01 -14.47
CA HIS A 203 -2.68 -3.92 -15.27
C HIS A 203 -3.18 -5.29 -15.72
N ALA A 204 -2.28 -6.09 -16.31
CA ALA A 204 -2.62 -7.44 -16.76
C ALA A 204 -3.11 -8.32 -15.61
N MET A 205 -2.44 -8.26 -14.44
CA MET A 205 -2.85 -9.02 -13.25
C MET A 205 -4.23 -8.61 -12.74
N ASN A 206 -4.51 -7.30 -12.66
CA ASN A 206 -5.79 -6.79 -12.18
C ASN A 206 -6.93 -7.23 -13.10
N LEU A 207 -6.74 -7.14 -14.44
CA LEU A 207 -7.72 -7.59 -15.43
C LEU A 207 -8.03 -9.09 -15.34
N HIS A 208 -7.01 -9.93 -15.12
CA HIS A 208 -7.21 -11.37 -14.98
C HIS A 208 -8.02 -11.71 -13.72
N THR A 209 -7.78 -10.98 -12.63
CA THR A 209 -8.48 -11.21 -11.36
C THR A 209 -9.94 -10.77 -11.45
N SER A 210 -10.21 -9.54 -11.90
CA SER A 210 -11.58 -9.03 -12.02
C SER A 210 -12.47 -9.92 -12.89
N ARG A 211 -11.96 -10.41 -14.03
CA ARG A 211 -12.69 -11.32 -14.92
C ARG A 211 -12.99 -12.69 -14.31
N SER A 212 -12.18 -13.14 -13.36
CA SER A 212 -12.37 -14.41 -12.66
C SER A 212 -13.45 -14.27 -11.58
N SER A 213 -13.52 -13.11 -10.92
CA SER A 213 -14.55 -12.79 -9.93
C SER A 213 -15.95 -12.67 -10.57
N ASP A 214 -16.06 -12.03 -11.74
CA ASP A 214 -17.34 -11.85 -12.47
C ASP A 214 -17.98 -13.16 -12.96
N ARG A 215 -17.15 -14.18 -13.23
CA ARG A 215 -17.66 -15.50 -13.66
C ARG A 215 -18.27 -16.29 -12.51
N ASN A 216 -17.82 -16.06 -11.28
CA ASN A 216 -18.28 -16.78 -10.10
C ASN A 216 -19.49 -16.13 -9.44
N SER A 217 -19.76 -14.85 -9.68
CA SER A 217 -20.94 -14.13 -9.16
C SER A 217 -22.23 -14.39 -9.95
N ASN A 218 -22.13 -15.06 -11.11
CA ASN A 218 -23.26 -15.40 -11.98
C ASN A 218 -23.79 -16.85 -11.81
N HIS A 219 -23.42 -17.55 -10.73
CA HIS A 219 -23.88 -18.89 -10.37
C HIS A 219 -24.37 -18.92 -8.92
#